data_AF-A0A8J8KQ03-F1
#
_entry.id   AF-A0A8J8KQ03-F1
#
_cell.length_a   1.000
_cell.length_b   1.000
_cell.length_c   1.000
_cell.angle_alpha   90.00
_cell.angle_beta   90.00
_cell.angle_gamma   90.00
#
_symmetry.space_group_name_H-M   'P 1'
#
loop_
_entity.id
_entity.type
_entity.pdbx_description
1 polymer ?
#
loop_
_entity_poly.entity_id
_entity_poly.type
_entity_poly.pdbx_seq_one_letter_code
_entity_poly.pdbx_strand_id
1 'polypeptide(L)'
;MDEKKSSAPMIIGIIIALAVIGVIVWLFAGRRAPAPEVENGGEEQMMEDSLTMMDQKPGRFVNVREAKLSKKGFIAIHEEQAGGPGSTIGNSSLLNVGTSRDTSVTLSRRSVAGENMYAMLHWDNGDGVYNTADDQPAKDKNGNTVVVKFKIRDDASEPVDYKL
;
A
#
# COMPACT_ATOMS: atom_id res chain seq x y z
N MET A 1 -69.34 7.77 49.79
CA MET A 1 -68.19 8.19 50.61
C MET A 1 -67.63 6.93 51.26
N ASP A 2 -66.51 6.39 50.74
CA ASP A 2 -65.15 6.57 51.28
C ASP A 2 -64.99 5.73 52.57
N GLU A 3 -64.01 4.84 52.77
CA GLU A 3 -62.60 4.90 52.40
C GLU A 3 -61.89 3.53 52.55
N LYS A 4 -60.95 3.32 51.63
CA LYS A 4 -59.73 2.48 51.57
C LYS A 4 -59.27 1.54 52.71
N LYS A 5 -59.04 0.29 52.27
CA LYS A 5 -57.91 -0.66 52.56
C LYS A 5 -56.58 0.01 53.00
N SER A 6 -55.96 -0.40 54.10
CA SER A 6 -55.10 -1.59 54.35
C SER A 6 -53.59 -1.39 54.08
N SER A 7 -52.82 -1.34 55.18
CA SER A 7 -51.42 -1.77 55.44
C SER A 7 -50.27 -1.41 54.47
N ALA A 8 -49.31 -0.64 55.01
CA ALA A 8 -47.94 -0.39 54.53
C ALA A 8 -47.04 -1.66 54.57
N PRO A 9 -45.72 -1.57 54.29
CA PRO A 9 -45.03 -1.22 53.05
C PRO A 9 -44.15 -2.42 52.58
N MET A 10 -44.44 -3.01 51.41
CA MET A 10 -43.73 -4.21 50.92
C MET A 10 -43.02 -3.96 49.59
N ILE A 11 -42.03 -3.06 49.57
CA ILE A 11 -41.14 -2.87 48.39
C ILE A 11 -39.65 -3.04 48.76
N ILE A 12 -39.28 -2.97 50.05
CA ILE A 12 -37.87 -2.97 50.48
C ILE A 12 -37.26 -4.38 50.61
N GLY A 13 -38.08 -5.44 50.76
CA GLY A 13 -37.58 -6.81 50.99
C GLY A 13 -37.03 -7.55 49.76
N ILE A 14 -37.44 -7.19 48.54
CA ILE A 14 -37.07 -7.95 47.31
C ILE A 14 -35.71 -7.48 46.74
N ILE A 15 -35.31 -6.24 46.99
CA ILE A 15 -34.03 -5.68 46.51
C ILE A 15 -32.84 -6.29 47.27
N ILE A 16 -33.01 -6.59 48.56
CA ILE A 16 -31.93 -7.14 49.40
C ILE A 16 -31.66 -8.62 49.05
N ALA A 17 -32.69 -9.40 48.70
CA ALA A 17 -32.51 -10.81 48.32
C ALA A 17 -31.77 -11.00 46.98
N LEU A 18 -31.93 -10.08 46.02
CA LEU A 18 -31.21 -10.12 44.74
C LEU A 18 -29.76 -9.62 44.85
N ALA A 19 -29.48 -8.70 45.78
CA ALA A 19 -28.11 -8.23 46.03
C ALA A 19 -27.22 -9.32 46.63
N VAL A 20 -27.75 -10.19 47.51
CA VAL A 20 -26.98 -11.26 48.16
C VAL A 20 -26.60 -12.38 47.16
N ILE A 21 -27.47 -12.71 46.21
CA ILE A 21 -27.16 -13.70 45.15
C ILE A 21 -26.07 -13.18 44.21
N GLY A 22 -26.12 -11.90 43.84
CA GLY A 22 -25.08 -11.27 43.00
C GLY A 22 -23.71 -11.22 43.67
N VAL A 23 -23.66 -10.96 44.97
CA VAL A 23 -22.42 -10.96 45.75
C VAL A 23 -21.85 -12.37 45.92
N ILE A 24 -22.68 -13.40 46.08
CA ILE A 24 -22.21 -14.79 46.17
C ILE A 24 -21.64 -15.28 44.83
N VAL A 25 -22.26 -14.94 43.70
CA VAL A 25 -21.70 -15.24 42.37
C VAL A 25 -20.38 -14.47 42.14
N TRP A 26 -20.27 -13.23 42.61
CA TRP A 26 -19.03 -12.44 42.55
C TRP A 26 -17.91 -12.99 43.46
N LEU A 27 -18.26 -13.56 44.61
CA LEU A 27 -17.28 -14.14 45.55
C LEU A 27 -16.80 -15.55 45.16
N PHE A 28 -17.57 -16.31 44.38
CA PHE A 28 -17.21 -17.68 43.96
C PHE A 28 -16.89 -17.85 42.46
N ALA A 29 -17.21 -16.89 41.59
CA ALA A 29 -16.69 -16.83 40.23
C ALA A 29 -15.25 -16.29 40.27
N GLY A 30 -14.33 -17.17 40.67
CA GLY A 30 -12.91 -16.89 40.81
C GLY A 30 -12.36 -16.04 39.66
N ARG A 31 -11.60 -15.01 40.04
CA ARG A 31 -10.73 -14.17 39.21
C ARG A 31 -10.26 -14.89 37.94
N ARG A 32 -10.99 -14.71 36.85
CA ARG A 32 -10.35 -14.62 35.54
C ARG A 32 -10.17 -13.14 35.31
N ALA A 33 -8.95 -12.66 35.53
CA ALA A 33 -8.55 -11.41 34.91
C ALA A 33 -8.98 -11.51 33.44
N PRO A 34 -9.60 -10.48 32.85
CA PRO A 34 -9.67 -10.43 31.39
C PRO A 34 -8.23 -10.63 30.92
N ALA A 35 -8.01 -11.64 30.06
CA ALA A 35 -6.75 -11.75 29.35
C ALA A 35 -6.48 -10.37 28.73
N PRO A 36 -5.22 -9.90 28.70
CA PRO A 36 -4.94 -8.65 28.00
C PRO A 36 -5.57 -8.78 26.62
N GLU A 37 -6.58 -7.96 26.36
CA GLU A 37 -7.08 -7.77 25.02
C GLU A 37 -5.87 -7.19 24.31
N VAL A 38 -5.19 -8.06 23.56
CA VAL A 38 -4.12 -7.64 22.69
C VAL A 38 -4.85 -6.81 21.65
N GLU A 39 -4.96 -5.51 21.94
CA GLU A 39 -5.15 -4.48 20.94
C GLU A 39 -3.93 -4.62 20.03
N ASN A 40 -4.05 -5.55 19.09
CA ASN A 40 -3.14 -5.66 17.98
C ASN A 40 -3.48 -4.44 17.13
N GLY A 41 -3.01 -3.27 17.59
CA GLY A 41 -2.65 -2.17 16.73
C GLY A 41 -1.54 -2.70 15.83
N GLY A 42 -1.93 -3.57 14.90
CA GLY A 42 -1.15 -3.80 13.71
C GLY A 42 -1.08 -2.42 13.10
N GLU A 43 0.08 -1.79 13.23
CA GLU A 43 0.51 -0.85 12.22
C GLU A 43 0.30 -1.61 10.91
N GLU A 44 -0.78 -1.30 10.19
CA GLU A 44 -0.91 -1.71 8.80
C GLU A 44 0.36 -1.17 8.18
N GLN A 45 1.34 -2.04 7.97
CA GLN A 45 2.57 -1.65 7.31
C GLN A 45 2.16 -1.32 5.89
N MET A 46 1.81 -0.04 5.69
CA MET A 46 1.46 0.49 4.39
C MET A 46 2.64 0.18 3.50
N MET A 47 2.39 -0.65 2.49
CA MET A 47 3.41 -1.03 1.53
C MET A 47 4.03 0.25 0.97
N GLU A 48 5.35 0.38 1.08
CA GLU A 48 6.05 1.56 0.57
C GLU A 48 6.33 1.38 -0.92
N ASP A 49 5.99 2.41 -1.70
CA ASP A 49 6.27 2.43 -3.13
C ASP A 49 7.77 2.57 -3.35
N SER A 50 8.33 1.69 -4.18
CA SER A 50 9.75 1.73 -4.50
C SER A 50 10.00 1.16 -5.89
N LEU A 51 11.07 1.63 -6.51
CA LEU A 51 11.45 1.24 -7.86
C LEU A 51 12.96 0.99 -7.88
N THR A 52 13.36 -0.11 -8.50
CA THR A 52 14.78 -0.44 -8.71
C THR A 52 15.01 -0.88 -10.14
N MET A 53 16.08 -0.35 -10.73
CA MET A 53 16.52 -0.63 -12.08
C MET A 53 18.03 -0.37 -12.14
N MET A 54 18.71 -1.02 -13.09
CA MET A 54 20.13 -0.80 -13.37
C MET A 54 20.29 -0.08 -14.69
N ASP A 55 21.49 0.44 -14.97
CA ASP A 55 21.85 0.89 -16.32
C ASP A 55 21.54 -0.20 -17.35
N GLN A 56 21.14 0.22 -18.55
CA GLN A 56 20.63 -0.66 -19.60
C GLN A 56 21.50 -0.53 -20.87
N LYS A 57 21.53 -1.58 -21.69
CA LYS A 57 22.12 -1.49 -23.03
C LYS A 57 21.20 -0.75 -24.01
N PRO A 58 21.73 -0.21 -25.11
CA PRO A 58 20.91 0.37 -26.17
C PRO A 58 19.93 -0.66 -26.74
N GLY A 59 18.67 -0.28 -26.93
CA GLY A 59 17.66 -1.24 -27.33
C GLY A 59 16.26 -0.66 -27.47
N ARG A 60 15.28 -1.53 -27.71
CA ARG A 60 13.86 -1.15 -27.78
C ARG A 60 13.08 -1.48 -26.50
N PHE A 61 13.78 -2.02 -25.51
CA PHE A 61 13.21 -2.45 -24.24
C PHE A 61 14.14 -2.03 -23.12
N VAL A 62 13.56 -1.74 -21.96
CA VAL A 62 14.28 -1.59 -20.69
C VAL A 62 13.63 -2.51 -19.66
N ASN A 63 14.42 -3.06 -18.75
CA ASN A 63 13.93 -4.02 -17.76
C ASN A 63 14.02 -3.46 -16.34
N VAL A 64 12.86 -3.36 -15.69
CA VAL A 64 12.71 -2.91 -14.31
C VAL A 64 12.87 -4.11 -13.41
N ARG A 65 13.87 -4.06 -12.52
CA ARG A 65 14.20 -5.20 -11.65
C ARG A 65 13.10 -5.45 -10.63
N GLU A 66 12.63 -4.39 -9.99
CA GLU A 66 11.57 -4.47 -8.98
C GLU A 66 10.78 -3.17 -8.95
N ALA A 67 9.46 -3.27 -8.98
CA ALA A 67 8.52 -2.20 -8.69
C ALA A 67 7.59 -2.67 -7.55
N LYS A 68 7.55 -1.92 -6.47
CA LYS A 68 6.61 -2.11 -5.35
C LYS A 68 5.58 -1.01 -5.40
N LEU A 69 4.31 -1.40 -5.33
CA LEU A 69 3.16 -0.52 -5.49
C LEU A 69 2.15 -0.79 -4.38
N SER A 70 1.79 0.26 -3.64
CA SER A 70 0.75 0.33 -2.62
C SER A 70 -0.65 0.48 -3.22
N LYS A 71 -0.71 0.97 -4.47
CA LYS A 71 -1.91 1.12 -5.29
C LYS A 71 -1.62 0.58 -6.68
N LYS A 72 -2.66 0.17 -7.42
CA LYS A 72 -2.48 -0.19 -8.82
C LYS A 72 -1.85 0.96 -9.59
N GLY A 73 -1.06 0.65 -10.60
CA GLY A 73 -0.32 1.68 -11.31
C GLY A 73 0.54 1.16 -12.44
N PHE A 74 1.44 2.02 -12.89
CA PHE A 74 2.26 1.79 -14.06
C PHE A 74 3.71 2.17 -13.78
N ILE A 75 4.63 1.57 -14.55
CA ILE A 75 5.97 2.11 -14.70
C ILE A 75 6.00 2.89 -16.02
N ALA A 76 6.33 4.18 -15.95
CA ALA A 76 6.54 5.02 -17.11
C ALA A 76 8.04 5.27 -17.32
N ILE A 77 8.48 5.24 -18.58
CA ILE A 77 9.86 5.53 -18.97
C ILE A 77 9.88 6.87 -19.69
N HIS A 78 10.59 7.83 -19.12
CA HIS A 78 10.76 9.18 -19.65
C HIS A 78 12.15 9.36 -20.24
N GLU A 79 12.24 10.12 -21.32
CA GLU A 79 13.52 10.69 -21.76
C GLU A 79 13.97 11.82 -20.82
N GLU A 80 15.27 12.14 -20.81
CA GLU A 80 15.76 13.30 -20.08
C GLU A 80 15.42 14.60 -20.80
N GLN A 81 14.84 15.55 -20.07
CA GLN A 81 14.63 16.91 -20.53
C GLN A 81 14.99 17.90 -19.41
N ALA A 82 15.86 18.86 -19.71
CA ALA A 82 16.31 19.88 -18.76
C ALA A 82 16.84 19.30 -17.42
N GLY A 83 17.46 18.12 -17.45
CA GLY A 83 18.01 17.45 -16.27
C GLY A 83 17.00 16.65 -15.42
N GLY A 84 15.76 16.53 -15.87
CA GLY A 84 14.70 15.74 -15.22
C GLY A 84 13.90 14.88 -16.20
N PRO A 85 12.85 14.21 -15.71
CA PRO A 85 11.92 13.45 -16.56
C PRO A 85 11.21 14.38 -17.56
N GLY A 86 11.32 14.06 -18.85
CA GLY A 86 10.66 14.73 -19.96
C GLY A 86 9.47 13.92 -20.51
N SER A 87 9.37 13.82 -21.82
CA SER A 87 8.30 13.06 -22.48
C SER A 87 8.34 11.58 -22.11
N THR A 88 7.17 10.98 -21.88
CA THR A 88 7.06 9.52 -21.74
C THR A 88 7.27 8.84 -23.09
N ILE A 89 8.21 7.90 -23.15
CA ILE A 89 8.50 7.10 -24.35
C ILE A 89 8.24 5.60 -24.16
N GLY A 90 7.65 5.19 -23.04
CA GLY A 90 7.19 3.81 -22.82
C GLY A 90 6.42 3.70 -21.50
N ASN A 91 5.52 2.72 -21.40
CA ASN A 91 4.87 2.37 -20.13
C ASN A 91 4.66 0.84 -20.03
N SER A 92 4.57 0.33 -18.81
CA SER A 92 4.17 -1.05 -18.55
C SER A 92 2.66 -1.23 -18.72
N SER A 93 2.21 -2.49 -18.78
CA SER A 93 0.82 -2.81 -18.46
C SER A 93 0.46 -2.39 -17.02
N LEU A 94 -0.84 -2.33 -16.72
CA LEU A 94 -1.33 -2.12 -15.35
C LEU A 94 -0.73 -3.17 -14.42
N LEU A 95 -0.07 -2.69 -13.37
CA LEU A 95 0.49 -3.49 -12.29
C LEU A 95 -0.47 -3.46 -11.10
N ASN A 96 -0.61 -4.62 -10.46
CA ASN A 96 -1.39 -4.73 -9.22
C ASN A 96 -0.61 -4.22 -8.02
N VAL A 97 -1.34 -3.98 -6.91
CA VAL A 97 -0.73 -3.78 -5.58
C VAL A 97 0.18 -4.96 -5.27
N GLY A 98 1.37 -4.69 -4.73
CA GLY A 98 2.38 -5.69 -4.44
C GLY A 98 3.69 -5.45 -5.19
N THR A 99 4.47 -6.51 -5.32
CA THR A 99 5.79 -6.47 -5.96
C THR A 99 5.71 -7.06 -7.37
N SER A 100 6.09 -6.28 -8.37
CA SER A 100 6.37 -6.75 -9.73
C SER A 100 7.87 -6.84 -9.94
N ARG A 101 8.36 -7.93 -10.55
CA ARG A 101 9.77 -8.15 -10.85
C ARG A 101 9.99 -8.29 -12.35
N ASP A 102 11.20 -7.97 -12.79
CA ASP A 102 11.69 -8.19 -14.15
C ASP A 102 10.69 -7.71 -15.23
N THR A 103 10.11 -6.54 -15.00
CA THR A 103 9.08 -5.97 -15.86
C THR A 103 9.74 -5.30 -17.06
N SER A 104 9.47 -5.84 -18.25
CA SER A 104 9.95 -5.25 -19.50
C SER A 104 9.03 -4.15 -19.99
N VAL A 105 9.59 -2.99 -20.34
CA VAL A 105 8.87 -1.86 -20.91
C VAL A 105 9.36 -1.62 -22.34
N THR A 106 8.42 -1.62 -23.29
CA THR A 106 8.72 -1.31 -24.70
C THR A 106 8.81 0.18 -24.90
N LEU A 107 9.87 0.62 -25.58
CA LEU A 107 10.07 2.01 -25.93
C LEU A 107 9.49 2.32 -27.32
N SER A 108 8.91 3.51 -27.47
CA SER A 108 8.36 4.04 -28.73
C SER A 108 9.45 4.25 -29.79
N ARG A 109 10.69 4.49 -29.35
CA ARG A 109 11.91 4.53 -30.16
C ARG A 109 13.01 3.68 -29.53
N ARG A 110 14.04 3.33 -30.31
CA ARG A 110 15.23 2.71 -29.73
C ARG A 110 15.99 3.72 -28.87
N SER A 111 16.46 3.28 -27.71
CA SER A 111 17.44 4.02 -26.91
C SER A 111 18.84 3.86 -27.51
N VAL A 112 19.69 4.84 -27.21
CA VAL A 112 21.06 4.96 -27.74
C VAL A 112 22.04 5.14 -26.59
N ALA A 113 23.24 4.59 -26.74
CA ALA A 113 24.30 4.73 -25.74
C ALA A 113 24.59 6.20 -25.43
N GLY A 114 24.76 6.51 -24.15
CA GLY A 114 25.02 7.85 -23.64
C GLY A 114 23.79 8.60 -23.12
N GLU A 115 22.57 8.16 -23.48
CA GLU A 115 21.33 8.77 -22.98
C GLU A 115 21.15 8.54 -21.47
N ASN A 116 20.58 9.55 -20.79
CA ASN A 116 19.95 9.33 -19.50
C ASN A 116 18.44 9.22 -19.68
N MET A 117 17.83 8.39 -18.85
CA MET A 117 16.39 8.16 -18.84
C MET A 117 15.90 8.03 -17.40
N TYR A 118 14.58 8.14 -17.23
CA TYR A 118 13.95 8.06 -15.93
C TYR A 118 12.84 7.02 -15.96
N ALA A 119 12.87 6.08 -15.02
CA ALA A 119 11.74 5.22 -14.73
C ALA A 119 10.98 5.83 -13.56
N MET A 120 9.67 6.03 -13.71
CA MET A 120 8.80 6.65 -12.70
C MET A 120 7.58 5.78 -12.48
N LEU A 121 7.19 5.62 -11.21
CA LEU A 121 5.91 5.00 -10.87
C LEU A 121 4.78 6.04 -10.96
N HIS A 122 3.65 5.62 -11.53
CA HIS A 122 2.41 6.38 -11.54
C HIS A 122 1.29 5.54 -10.96
N TRP A 123 0.39 6.15 -10.18
CA TRP A 123 -0.81 5.49 -9.71
C TRP A 123 -1.93 5.60 -10.74
N ASP A 124 -2.59 4.47 -10.98
CA ASP A 124 -3.77 4.38 -11.81
C ASP A 124 -4.93 5.16 -11.19
N ASN A 125 -5.65 5.93 -12.01
CA ASN A 125 -6.84 6.65 -11.59
C ASN A 125 -8.09 5.75 -11.43
N GLY A 126 -7.99 4.46 -11.80
CA GLY A 126 -9.06 3.47 -11.78
C GLY A 126 -9.57 3.02 -13.16
N ASP A 127 -9.09 3.63 -14.25
CA ASP A 127 -9.47 3.26 -15.63
C ASP A 127 -8.60 2.15 -16.23
N GLY A 128 -7.43 1.86 -15.63
CA GLY A 128 -6.51 0.81 -16.06
C GLY A 128 -5.71 1.16 -17.31
N VAL A 129 -5.69 2.42 -17.75
CA VAL A 129 -5.01 2.89 -18.95
C VAL A 129 -4.05 4.03 -18.60
N TYR A 130 -2.76 3.82 -18.82
CA TYR A 130 -1.76 4.84 -18.52
C TYR A 130 -2.01 6.14 -19.30
N ASN A 131 -2.19 7.24 -18.58
CA ASN A 131 -2.25 8.60 -19.09
C ASN A 131 -1.43 9.55 -18.22
N THR A 132 -0.37 10.14 -18.79
CA THR A 132 0.51 11.06 -18.05
C THR A 132 -0.19 12.32 -17.51
N ALA A 133 -1.36 12.70 -18.04
CA ALA A 133 -2.10 13.86 -17.55
C ALA A 133 -2.95 13.53 -16.31
N ASP A 134 -3.45 12.30 -16.22
CA ASP A 134 -4.42 11.89 -15.22
C ASP A 134 -3.76 11.07 -14.10
N ASP A 135 -2.84 10.17 -14.45
CA ASP A 135 -2.13 9.30 -13.52
C ASP A 135 -0.99 10.05 -12.82
N GLN A 136 -1.18 10.30 -11.53
CA GLN A 136 -0.24 11.06 -10.74
C GLN A 136 1.02 10.24 -10.41
N PRO A 137 2.20 10.88 -10.33
CA PRO A 137 3.40 10.21 -9.87
C PRO A 137 3.22 9.63 -8.47
N ALA A 138 3.59 8.36 -8.30
CA ALA A 138 3.58 7.68 -7.01
C ALA A 138 4.55 8.34 -6.03
N LYS A 139 4.19 8.34 -4.76
CA LYS A 139 4.97 8.97 -3.68
C LYS A 139 5.43 7.94 -2.65
N ASP A 140 6.66 8.08 -2.18
CA ASP A 140 7.17 7.35 -1.02
C ASP A 140 6.52 7.86 0.28
N LYS A 141 6.84 7.24 1.42
CA LYS A 141 6.30 7.63 2.73
C LYS A 141 6.66 9.07 3.16
N ASN A 142 7.67 9.66 2.54
CA ASN A 142 8.15 11.01 2.80
C ASN A 142 7.52 12.03 1.84
N GLY A 143 6.69 11.60 0.88
CA GLY A 143 6.07 12.44 -0.13
C GLY A 143 6.95 12.70 -1.37
N ASN A 144 8.10 12.04 -1.50
CA ASN A 144 8.97 12.18 -2.67
C ASN A 144 8.43 11.34 -3.82
N THR A 145 8.57 11.82 -5.06
CA THR A 145 8.24 11.01 -6.23
C THR A 145 9.14 9.79 -6.32
N VAL A 146 8.54 8.62 -6.55
CA VAL A 146 9.28 7.38 -6.80
C VAL A 146 9.77 7.37 -8.25
N VAL A 147 11.00 7.83 -8.44
CA VAL A 147 11.67 7.94 -9.74
C VAL A 147 13.12 7.48 -9.64
N VAL A 148 13.60 6.77 -10.65
CA VAL A 148 14.98 6.31 -10.77
C VAL A 148 15.55 6.82 -12.08
N LYS A 149 16.68 7.55 -12.00
CA LYS A 149 17.50 7.86 -13.17
C LYS A 149 18.39 6.67 -13.49
N PHE A 150 18.45 6.27 -14.75
CA PHE A 150 19.36 5.23 -15.24
C PHE A 150 20.01 5.67 -16.55
N LYS A 151 21.16 5.09 -16.87
CA LYS A 151 21.92 5.41 -18.09
C LYS A 151 21.83 4.28 -19.10
N ILE A 152 21.83 4.67 -20.38
CA ILE A 152 22.00 3.75 -21.49
C ILE A 152 23.49 3.65 -21.82
N ARG A 153 24.09 2.46 -21.72
CA ARG A 153 25.53 2.26 -21.94
C ARG A 153 25.81 0.89 -22.55
N ASP A 154 26.82 0.81 -23.42
CA ASP A 154 27.21 -0.45 -24.06
C ASP A 154 27.80 -1.49 -23.07
N ASP A 155 28.43 -0.99 -22.00
CA ASP A 155 29.05 -1.78 -20.94
C ASP A 155 28.09 -2.13 -19.79
N ALA A 156 26.81 -1.76 -19.90
CA ALA A 156 25.80 -2.17 -18.94
C ALA A 156 25.69 -3.70 -18.90
N SER A 157 25.57 -4.27 -17.71
CA SER A 157 25.31 -5.70 -17.53
C SER A 157 24.07 -6.09 -18.32
N GLU A 158 24.13 -7.18 -19.10
CA GLU A 158 22.96 -7.72 -19.78
C GLU A 158 21.83 -7.95 -18.75
N PRO A 159 20.56 -7.66 -19.10
CA PRO A 159 19.44 -8.16 -18.33
C PRO A 159 19.60 -9.68 -18.18
N VAL A 160 19.48 -10.21 -16.97
CA VAL A 160 19.52 -11.66 -16.77
C VAL A 160 18.26 -12.22 -17.43
N ASP A 161 18.42 -12.81 -18.61
CA ASP A 161 17.34 -13.45 -19.35
C ASP A 161 16.95 -14.73 -18.60
N TYR A 162 15.95 -14.64 -17.72
CA TYR A 162 15.37 -15.82 -17.10
C TYR A 162 14.52 -16.54 -18.15
N LYS A 163 15.12 -17.51 -18.84
CA LYS A 163 14.36 -18.47 -19.65
C LYS A 163 13.37 -19.20 -18.72
N LEU A 164 12.08 -18.96 -18.94
CA LEU A 164 10.98 -19.76 -18.39
C LEU A 164 10.98 -21.17 -19.01
#